data_AF-V4JV66-F1
#
_entry.id   AF-V4JV66-F1
#
_cell.length_a   1.000
_cell.length_b   1.000
_cell.length_c   1.000
_cell.angle_alpha   90.00
_cell.angle_beta   90.00
_cell.angle_gamma   90.00
#
_symmetry.space_group_name_H-M   'P 1'
#
loop_
_entity.id
_entity.type
_entity.pdbx_description
1 polymer ?
#
loop_
_entity_poly.entity_id
_entity_poly.type
_entity_poly.pdbx_seq_one_letter_code
_entity_poly.pdbx_strand_id
1 'polypeptide(L)' 'MSKGELQMAIFSGLVLLITLVGIGYVFIAQPDYLRQDRDGVPYFTPLVENPETGEAVDMGTLIRHYRGETR' A
#
# COMPACT_ATOMS: atom_id res chain seq x y z
N MET A 1 -4.99 -14.80 -40.39
CA MET A 1 -4.49 -13.75 -39.47
C MET A 1 -3.46 -12.92 -40.23
N SER A 2 -3.71 -11.64 -40.41
CA SER A 2 -2.75 -10.72 -41.03
C SER A 2 -1.55 -10.49 -40.11
N LYS A 3 -0.44 -9.97 -40.67
CA LYS A 3 0.73 -9.60 -39.86
C LYS A 3 0.38 -8.59 -38.77
N GLY A 4 -0.54 -7.65 -39.06
CA GLY A 4 -1.01 -6.66 -38.08
C GLY A 4 -1.86 -7.26 -36.97
N GLU A 5 -2.76 -8.19 -37.30
CA GLU A 5 -3.57 -8.90 -36.30
C GLU A 5 -2.69 -9.72 -35.34
N LEU A 6 -1.64 -10.37 -35.87
CA LEU A 6 -0.68 -11.11 -35.06
C LEU A 6 0.13 -10.19 -34.14
N GLN A 7 0.60 -9.05 -34.63
CA GLN A 7 1.31 -8.06 -33.81
C GLN A 7 0.43 -7.55 -32.66
N MET A 8 -0.83 -7.21 -32.96
CA MET A 8 -1.77 -6.73 -31.95
C MET A 8 -2.11 -7.80 -30.92
N ALA A 9 -2.28 -9.05 -31.33
CA ALA A 9 -2.54 -10.17 -30.42
C ALA A 9 -1.36 -10.43 -29.47
N ILE A 10 -0.13 -10.37 -29.98
CA ILE A 10 1.08 -10.50 -29.15
C ILE A 10 1.17 -9.34 -28.16
N PHE A 11 0.98 -8.10 -28.63
CA PHE A 11 1.04 -6.92 -27.78
C PHE A 11 0.00 -6.98 -26.66
N SER A 12 -1.26 -7.29 -26.98
CA SER A 12 -2.32 -7.38 -25.97
C SER A 12 -2.08 -8.53 -24.98
N GLY A 13 -1.56 -9.66 -25.46
CA GLY A 13 -1.16 -10.78 -24.60
C GLY A 13 -0.06 -10.41 -23.62
N LEU A 14 0.96 -9.66 -24.07
CA LEU A 14 2.05 -9.18 -23.20
C LEU A 14 1.54 -8.16 -22.18
N VAL A 15 0.69 -7.23 -22.60
CA VAL A 15 0.07 -6.25 -21.68
C VAL A 15 -0.73 -6.97 -20.61
N LEU A 16 -1.59 -7.91 -20.99
CA LEU A 16 -2.37 -8.72 -20.05
C LEU A 16 -1.47 -9.44 -19.06
N LEU A 17 -0.41 -10.10 -19.55
CA LEU A 17 0.54 -10.83 -18.71
C LEU A 17 1.21 -9.90 -17.69
N ILE A 18 1.73 -8.75 -18.13
CA ILE A 18 2.39 -7.78 -17.25
C ILE A 18 1.40 -7.23 -16.21
N THR A 19 0.17 -6.93 -16.61
CA THR A 19 -0.87 -6.45 -15.69
C THR A 19 -1.20 -7.49 -14.62
N LEU A 20 -1.44 -8.75 -15.01
CA LEU A 20 -1.75 -9.82 -14.05
C LEU A 20 -0.58 -10.10 -13.10
N VAL A 21 0.65 -10.11 -13.62
CA VAL A 21 1.85 -10.30 -12.80
C VAL A 21 2.04 -9.13 -11.83
N GLY A 22 1.89 -7.89 -12.29
CA GLY A 22 2.02 -6.70 -11.46
C GLY A 22 0.99 -6.66 -10.33
N ILE A 23 -0.27 -6.96 -10.63
CA ILE A 23 -1.33 -7.05 -9.63
C ILE A 23 -1.04 -8.19 -8.65
N GLY A 24 -0.72 -9.38 -9.17
CA GLY A 24 -0.38 -10.54 -8.33
C GLY A 24 0.79 -10.26 -7.39
N TYR A 25 1.83 -9.58 -7.87
CA TYR A 25 2.98 -9.17 -7.06
C TYR A 25 2.58 -8.24 -5.90
N VAL A 26 1.75 -7.23 -6.15
CA VAL A 26 1.28 -6.30 -5.11
C VAL A 26 0.52 -7.03 -3.99
N PHE A 27 -0.26 -8.05 -4.31
CA PHE A 27 -1.03 -8.82 -3.31
C PHE A 27 -0.19 -9.88 -2.58
N ILE A 28 0.77 -10.51 -3.24
CA ILE A 28 1.58 -11.60 -2.65
C ILE A 28 2.81 -11.05 -1.91
N ALA A 29 3.51 -10.11 -2.52
CA ALA A 29 4.77 -9.54 -2.05
C ALA A 29 4.64 -8.02 -1.93
N GLN A 30 3.65 -7.59 -1.14
CA GLN A 30 3.30 -6.19 -0.95
C GLN A 30 4.56 -5.38 -0.61
N PRO A 31 4.93 -4.39 -1.46
CA PRO A 31 6.03 -3.47 -1.18
C PRO A 31 5.86 -2.79 0.17
N ASP A 32 6.96 -2.48 0.83
CA ASP A 32 6.96 -1.89 2.18
C ASP A 32 6.06 -0.65 2.27
N TYR A 33 6.03 0.19 1.21
CA TYR A 33 5.25 1.42 1.18
C TYR A 33 3.73 1.21 1.10
N LEU A 34 3.28 -0.01 0.81
CA LEU A 34 1.87 -0.39 0.87
C LEU A 34 1.54 -1.16 2.16
N ARG A 35 2.54 -1.55 2.96
CA ARG A 35 2.29 -2.29 4.21
C ARG A 35 1.67 -1.37 5.25
N GLN A 36 0.74 -1.96 5.99
CA GLN A 36 0.06 -1.34 7.12
C GLN A 36 0.03 -2.31 8.29
N ASP A 37 -0.07 -1.78 9.50
CA ASP A 37 -0.17 -2.58 10.71
C ASP A 37 -1.61 -3.12 10.93
N ARG A 38 -1.83 -3.76 12.09
CA ARG A 38 -3.13 -4.34 12.47
C ARG A 38 -4.26 -3.31 12.55
N ASP A 39 -3.91 -2.05 12.81
CA ASP A 39 -4.86 -0.95 12.99
C ASP A 39 -5.03 -0.15 11.68
N GLY A 40 -4.41 -0.61 10.59
CA GLY A 40 -4.48 0.01 9.27
C GLY A 40 -3.57 1.22 9.11
N VAL A 41 -2.58 1.41 9.99
CA VAL A 41 -1.62 2.52 9.89
C VAL A 41 -0.53 2.14 8.89
N PRO A 42 -0.33 2.90 7.79
CA PRO A 42 0.77 2.67 6.86
C PRO A 42 2.14 2.77 7.55
N TYR A 43 3.09 1.92 7.19
CA TYR A 43 4.41 1.85 7.83
C TYR A 43 5.23 3.14 7.72
N PHE A 44 4.95 3.99 6.73
CA PHE A 44 5.61 5.28 6.51
C PHE A 44 4.76 6.48 6.94
N THR A 45 3.80 6.25 7.84
CA THR A 45 3.03 7.35 8.42
C THR A 45 3.96 8.22 9.28
N PRO A 46 4.03 9.54 9.02
CA PRO A 46 4.85 10.42 9.84
C PRO A 46 4.29 10.54 11.25
N LEU A 47 5.16 10.90 12.20
CA LEU A 47 4.75 11.26 13.56
C LEU A 47 3.87 12.52 13.52
N VAL A 48 2.92 12.62 14.45
CA VAL A 48 2.02 13.76 14.60
C VAL A 48 2.45 14.59 15.81
N GLU A 49 2.56 15.90 15.65
CA GLU A 49 2.89 16.78 16.76
C GLU A 49 1.70 16.93 17.72
N ASN A 50 1.95 16.77 19.02
CA ASN A 50 1.00 17.13 20.07
C ASN A 50 0.91 18.67 20.16
N PRO A 51 -0.26 19.28 19.90
CA PRO A 51 -0.39 20.74 19.85
C PRO A 51 -0.21 21.42 21.22
N GLU A 52 -0.35 20.68 22.32
CA GLU A 52 -0.19 21.22 23.68
C GLU A 52 1.25 21.12 24.18
N THR A 53 1.95 20.02 23.86
CA THR A 53 3.29 19.73 24.39
C THR A 53 4.42 19.87 23.38
N GLY A 54 4.12 19.91 22.08
CA GLY A 54 5.10 19.86 20.99
C GLY A 54 5.77 18.49 20.79
N GLU A 55 5.31 17.45 21.49
CA GLU A 55 5.88 16.11 21.39
C GLU A 55 5.49 15.42 20.07
N ALA A 56 6.43 14.72 19.43
CA ALA A 56 6.13 13.90 18.27
C ALA A 56 5.51 12.56 18.71
N VAL A 57 4.24 12.36 18.39
CA VAL A 57 3.43 11.22 18.80
C VAL A 57 3.19 10.28 17.62
N ASP A 58 3.41 8.98 17.86
CA ASP A 58 3.08 7.94 16.90
C ASP A 58 1.57 7.74 16.74
N MET A 59 1.11 7.49 15.52
CA MET A 59 -0.33 7.28 15.23
C MET A 59 -0.92 6.11 16.03
N GLY A 60 -0.17 5.04 16.25
CA GLY A 60 -0.62 3.92 17.08
C GLY A 60 -0.88 4.32 18.52
N THR A 61 -0.11 5.28 19.06
CA THR A 61 -0.34 5.83 20.40
C THR A 61 -1.65 6.60 20.48
N LEU A 62 -1.96 7.40 19.46
CA LEU A 62 -3.24 8.10 19.37
C LEU A 62 -4.41 7.11 19.26
N ILE A 63 -4.28 6.08 18.42
CA ILE A 63 -5.31 5.04 18.26
C ILE A 63 -5.60 4.35 19.59
N ARG A 64 -4.57 3.89 20.32
CA ARG A 64 -4.75 3.26 21.64
C ARG A 64 -5.38 4.22 22.65
N HIS A 65 -4.99 5.49 22.63
CA HIS A 65 -5.54 6.51 23.53
C HIS A 65 -7.05 6.70 23.29
N TYR A 66 -7.47 6.90 22.04
CA TYR A 66 -8.88 7.10 21.70
C TYR A 66 -9.74 5.83 21.82
N ARG A 67 -9.13 4.64 21.76
CA ARG A 67 -9.81 3.36 22.09
C ARG A 67 -9.93 3.11 23.60
N GLY A 68 -9.28 3.91 24.44
CA GLY A 68 -9.24 3.70 25.90
C GLY A 68 -8.32 2.55 26.33
N GLU A 69 -7.37 2.16 25.46
CA GLU A 69 -6.38 1.11 25.73
C GLU A 69 -5.14 1.67 26.46
N THR A 70 -4.94 2.99 26.40
CA THR A 70 -3.90 3.68 27.17
C THR A 70 -4.50 4.09 28.51
N ARG A 71 -4.13 3.38 29.58
CA ARG A 71 -4.51 3.69 30.97
C ARG A 71 -3.35 4.30 31.73
#